data_AF-A0A3G9HK32-F1
#
_entry.id   AF-A0A3G9HK32-F1
#
_cell.length_a   1.000
_cell.length_b   1.000
_cell.length_c   1.000
_cell.angle_alpha   90.00
_cell.angle_beta   90.00
_cell.angle_gamma   90.00
#
_symmetry.space_group_name_H-M   'P 1'
#
loop_
_entity.id
_entity.type
_entity.pdbx_description
1 polymer ?
#
loop_
_entity_poly.entity_id
_entity_poly.type
_entity_poly.pdbx_seq_one_letter_code
_entity_poly.pdbx_strand_id
1 'polypeptide(L)'
;MRDATSKKFHATGVWLIDAQIVLKRFDNHTAEQAKAVKSGQQGDDDSWTQLRNSFGAAVAEKAKVEVKQLSQGIQWLQVNNALLHDRNQGLQQEINAKSKQKLAIKTLNLQQRKEYHGSAVFWSLRKIREARTREAVRQDNAEQQRLQMSRDRNFRTTATAYKKQQQEAAKVARQRAAEERRELKKARAAKLAAGRALKKPHAVVQKQSAKRRRVPSAAGKQLLVQWILSIDQQGFPPQVIDVR
;
A
#
# COMPACT_ATOMS: atom_id res chain seq x y z
N MET A 1 10.15 10.32 -67.96
CA MET A 1 9.70 9.47 -66.83
C MET A 1 8.21 9.09 -66.89
N ARG A 2 7.30 9.95 -67.38
CA ARG A 2 5.85 9.66 -67.45
C ARG A 2 5.47 8.56 -68.46
N ASP A 3 6.16 8.49 -69.59
CA ASP A 3 5.81 7.56 -70.69
C ASP A 3 6.15 6.10 -70.39
N ALA A 4 7.22 5.86 -69.62
CA ALA A 4 7.64 4.52 -69.22
C ALA A 4 6.63 3.85 -68.27
N THR A 5 5.91 4.64 -67.47
CA THR A 5 4.92 4.14 -66.51
C THR A 5 3.64 3.72 -67.21
N SER A 6 3.17 4.51 -68.19
CA SER A 6 1.99 4.18 -69.00
C SER A 6 2.17 2.87 -69.79
N LYS A 7 3.40 2.63 -70.30
CA LYS A 7 3.73 1.42 -71.08
C LYS A 7 3.65 0.12 -70.26
N LYS A 8 3.89 0.18 -68.94
CA LYS A 8 3.82 -0.97 -68.03
C LYS A 8 2.39 -1.47 -67.78
N PHE A 9 1.40 -0.57 -67.82
CA PHE A 9 -0.01 -0.92 -67.65
C PHE A 9 -0.61 -1.54 -68.92
N HIS A 10 -0.12 -1.13 -70.09
CA HIS A 10 -0.52 -1.74 -71.36
C HIS A 10 -0.12 -3.23 -71.44
N ALA A 11 1.03 -3.60 -70.89
CA ALA A 11 1.53 -4.98 -70.86
C ALA A 11 0.75 -5.91 -69.91
N THR A 12 -0.02 -5.36 -68.97
CA THR A 12 -0.79 -6.14 -67.97
C THR A 12 -2.28 -6.27 -68.32
N GLY A 13 -2.73 -5.73 -69.46
CA GLY A 13 -4.12 -5.83 -69.92
C GLY A 13 -5.12 -5.04 -69.09
N VAL A 14 -4.65 -4.24 -68.11
CA VAL A 14 -5.51 -3.42 -67.25
C VAL A 14 -5.73 -2.08 -67.95
N TRP A 15 -6.88 -1.95 -68.63
CA TRP A 15 -7.28 -0.70 -69.28
C TRP A 15 -7.90 0.25 -68.25
N LEU A 16 -7.08 1.16 -67.72
CA LEU A 16 -7.59 2.26 -66.91
C LEU A 16 -8.14 3.31 -67.87
N ILE A 17 -9.47 3.49 -67.83
CA ILE A 17 -10.23 4.47 -68.63
C ILE A 17 -9.66 5.90 -68.47
N ASP A 18 -8.84 6.16 -67.44
CA ASP A 18 -8.08 7.40 -67.33
C ASP A 18 -6.81 7.27 -66.46
N ALA A 19 -5.69 6.86 -67.07
CA ALA A 19 -4.41 6.64 -66.36
C ALA A 19 -3.84 7.92 -65.71
N GLN A 20 -4.18 9.09 -66.25
CA GLN A 20 -3.78 10.40 -65.73
C GLN A 20 -4.39 10.71 -64.36
N ILE A 21 -5.64 10.30 -64.12
CA ILE A 21 -6.32 10.51 -62.83
C ILE A 21 -5.64 9.70 -61.71
N VAL A 22 -5.21 8.49 -62.03
CA VAL A 22 -4.52 7.61 -61.07
C VAL A 22 -3.13 8.17 -60.75
N LEU A 23 -2.37 8.62 -61.76
CA LEU A 23 -1.05 9.22 -61.56
C LEU A 23 -1.10 10.49 -60.70
N LYS A 24 -2.11 11.35 -60.90
CA LYS A 24 -2.32 12.57 -60.08
C LYS A 24 -2.56 12.29 -58.60
N ARG A 25 -3.04 11.08 -58.23
CA ARG A 25 -3.22 10.70 -56.81
C ARG A 25 -1.89 10.34 -56.13
N PHE A 26 -0.85 10.03 -56.91
CA PHE A 26 0.47 9.65 -56.42
C PHE A 26 1.48 10.80 -56.43
N ASP A 27 1.19 11.89 -57.15
CA ASP A 27 1.98 13.12 -57.12
C ASP A 27 1.67 13.96 -55.85
N ASN A 28 1.94 13.39 -54.67
CA ASN A 28 2.05 14.18 -53.43
C ASN A 28 3.50 14.59 -53.27
N HIS A 29 3.81 15.86 -53.55
CA HIS A 29 5.06 16.47 -53.14
C HIS A 29 5.17 16.46 -51.62
N THR A 30 6.06 15.60 -51.11
CA THR A 30 6.57 15.71 -49.75
C THR A 30 7.72 16.71 -49.77
N ALA A 31 7.50 17.91 -49.25
CA ALA A 31 8.55 18.73 -48.66
C ALA A 31 7.91 19.70 -47.66
N GLU A 32 8.41 19.64 -46.42
CA GLU A 32 8.23 20.60 -45.33
C GLU A 32 6.88 20.58 -44.59
N GLN A 33 6.81 19.83 -43.48
CA GLN A 33 7.13 20.39 -42.16
C GLN A 33 7.07 19.30 -41.08
N ALA A 34 8.21 18.65 -40.87
CA ALA A 34 8.56 18.10 -39.58
C ALA A 34 8.95 19.26 -38.65
N LYS A 35 7.98 19.88 -38.00
CA LYS A 35 8.19 20.50 -36.68
C LYS A 35 7.11 19.97 -35.77
N ALA A 36 7.46 18.93 -35.03
CA ALA A 36 6.73 18.49 -33.86
C ALA A 36 6.79 19.61 -32.81
N VAL A 37 5.93 20.62 -32.97
CA VAL A 37 5.51 21.43 -31.83
C VAL A 37 4.66 20.49 -31.00
N LYS A 38 5.18 20.12 -29.83
CA LYS A 38 4.40 19.51 -28.77
C LYS A 38 3.29 20.50 -28.42
N SER A 39 2.14 20.38 -29.08
CA SER A 39 0.92 21.03 -28.65
C SER A 39 0.51 20.34 -27.36
N GLY A 40 0.97 20.91 -26.26
CA GLY A 40 0.54 20.57 -24.92
C GLY A 40 -0.98 20.54 -24.88
N GLN A 41 -1.46 19.51 -24.22
CA GLN A 41 -2.81 19.39 -23.72
C GLN A 41 -3.36 20.73 -23.20
N GLN A 42 -4.68 20.86 -23.34
CA GLN A 42 -5.56 21.55 -22.39
C GLN A 42 -5.94 22.98 -22.77
N GLY A 43 -6.93 23.07 -23.65
CA GLY A 43 -7.95 24.11 -23.56
C GLY A 43 -9.20 23.46 -22.99
N ASP A 44 -9.49 23.75 -21.72
CA ASP A 44 -10.74 23.41 -21.04
C ASP A 44 -11.93 24.01 -21.83
N ASP A 45 -13.08 23.35 -21.91
CA ASP A 45 -14.22 23.84 -22.71
C ASP A 45 -14.65 25.27 -22.29
N ASP A 46 -14.40 25.63 -21.03
CA ASP A 46 -14.63 26.97 -20.46
C ASP A 46 -13.66 28.04 -20.99
N SER A 47 -12.41 27.66 -21.32
CA SER A 47 -11.40 28.59 -21.86
C SER A 47 -11.74 29.06 -23.28
N TRP A 48 -12.43 28.22 -24.06
CA TRP A 48 -12.92 28.56 -25.40
C TRP A 48 -14.12 29.48 -25.37
N THR A 49 -15.02 29.30 -24.39
CA THR A 49 -16.17 30.17 -24.21
C THR A 49 -15.73 31.58 -23.81
N GLN A 50 -14.69 31.68 -22.96
CA GLN A 50 -14.07 32.95 -22.60
C GLN A 50 -13.35 33.63 -23.78
N LEU A 51 -12.62 32.87 -24.60
CA LEU A 51 -12.01 33.38 -25.84
C LEU A 51 -13.07 33.85 -26.86
N ARG A 52 -14.20 33.15 -26.96
CA ARG A 52 -15.30 33.53 -27.84
C ARG A 52 -15.99 34.81 -27.36
N ASN A 53 -16.12 35.00 -26.05
CA ASN A 53 -16.69 36.20 -25.44
C ASN A 53 -15.76 37.42 -25.59
N SER A 54 -14.45 37.25 -25.36
CA SER A 54 -13.47 38.32 -25.56
C SER A 54 -13.34 38.69 -27.04
N PHE A 55 -13.43 37.71 -27.93
CA PHE A 55 -13.51 37.93 -29.37
C PHE A 55 -14.79 38.69 -29.75
N GLY A 56 -15.95 38.30 -29.22
CA GLY A 56 -17.22 39.00 -29.42
C GLY A 56 -17.19 40.47 -28.98
N ALA A 57 -16.45 40.78 -27.90
CA ALA A 57 -16.24 42.15 -27.42
C ALA A 57 -15.34 42.97 -28.35
N ALA A 58 -14.23 42.41 -28.85
CA ALA A 58 -13.34 43.08 -29.82
C ALA A 58 -13.99 43.28 -31.21
N VAL A 59 -14.92 42.39 -31.55
CA VAL A 59 -15.67 42.38 -32.80
C VAL A 59 -16.78 43.44 -32.85
N ALA A 60 -17.26 43.92 -31.71
CA ALA A 60 -18.26 44.99 -31.67
C ALA A 60 -17.76 46.29 -32.36
N GLU A 61 -16.44 46.45 -32.55
CA GLU A 61 -15.82 47.58 -33.24
C GLU A 61 -15.64 47.40 -34.77
N LYS A 62 -15.79 46.21 -35.37
CA LYS A 62 -15.53 46.00 -36.81
C LYS A 62 -16.53 45.07 -37.52
N ALA A 63 -16.71 45.33 -38.82
CA ALA A 63 -17.81 44.88 -39.68
C ALA A 63 -18.34 43.46 -39.44
N LYS A 64 -19.64 43.38 -39.08
CA LYS A 64 -20.46 42.21 -38.74
C LYS A 64 -20.39 41.01 -39.72
N VAL A 65 -19.91 41.21 -40.95
CA VAL A 65 -19.83 40.18 -42.01
C VAL A 65 -18.52 39.39 -41.94
N GLU A 66 -17.38 40.06 -41.77
CA GLU A 66 -16.05 39.44 -41.64
C GLU A 66 -15.99 38.52 -40.41
N VAL A 67 -16.67 38.96 -39.36
CA VAL A 67 -16.85 38.25 -38.08
C VAL A 67 -17.56 36.91 -38.28
N LYS A 68 -18.64 36.90 -39.07
CA LYS A 68 -19.39 35.67 -39.33
C LYS A 68 -18.54 34.68 -40.12
N GLN A 69 -17.83 35.16 -41.14
CA GLN A 69 -16.92 34.33 -41.94
C GLN A 69 -15.80 33.73 -41.07
N LEU A 70 -15.20 34.53 -40.19
CA LEU A 70 -14.16 34.05 -39.27
C LEU A 70 -14.72 33.06 -38.24
N SER A 71 -15.91 33.30 -37.68
CA SER A 71 -16.56 32.37 -36.75
C SER A 71 -16.87 31.01 -37.40
N GLN A 72 -17.28 31.02 -38.67
CA GLN A 72 -17.49 29.80 -39.46
C GLN A 72 -16.17 29.07 -39.73
N GLY A 73 -15.10 29.81 -40.02
CA GLY A 73 -13.75 29.25 -40.17
C GLY A 73 -13.24 28.57 -38.90
N ILE A 74 -13.46 29.19 -37.73
CA ILE A 74 -13.10 28.61 -36.43
C ILE A 74 -13.91 27.34 -36.16
N GLN A 75 -15.22 27.36 -36.41
CA GLN A 75 -16.09 26.18 -36.25
C GLN A 75 -15.65 25.04 -37.18
N TRP A 76 -15.32 25.35 -38.44
CA TRP A 76 -14.81 24.36 -39.39
C TRP A 76 -13.49 23.74 -38.91
N LEU A 77 -12.54 24.57 -38.43
CA LEU A 77 -11.28 24.08 -37.86
C LEU A 77 -11.50 23.20 -36.63
N GLN A 78 -12.46 23.56 -35.78
CA GLN A 78 -12.81 22.77 -34.60
C GLN A 78 -13.36 21.38 -34.99
N VAL A 79 -14.35 21.34 -35.89
CA VAL A 79 -14.92 20.09 -36.37
C VAL A 79 -13.86 19.24 -37.07
N ASN A 80 -12.99 19.86 -37.86
CA ASN A 80 -11.91 19.15 -38.55
C ASN A 80 -10.89 18.57 -37.56
N ASN A 81 -10.45 19.33 -36.55
CA ASN A 81 -9.55 18.82 -35.53
C ASN A 81 -10.18 17.67 -34.73
N ALA A 82 -11.46 17.77 -34.36
CA ALA A 82 -12.17 16.67 -33.69
C ALA A 82 -12.18 15.40 -34.55
N LEU A 83 -12.53 15.53 -35.84
CA LEU A 83 -12.53 14.41 -36.79
C LEU A 83 -11.13 13.80 -36.97
N LEU A 84 -10.09 14.63 -37.02
CA LEU A 84 -8.70 14.17 -37.08
C LEU A 84 -8.30 13.41 -35.81
N HIS A 85 -8.71 13.88 -34.63
CA HIS A 85 -8.48 13.17 -33.37
C HIS A 85 -9.18 11.82 -33.34
N ASP A 86 -10.46 11.76 -33.73
CA ASP A 86 -11.23 10.52 -33.80
C ASP A 86 -10.59 9.53 -34.80
N ARG A 87 -10.17 10.02 -35.96
CA ARG A 87 -9.48 9.20 -36.96
C ARG A 87 -8.15 8.67 -36.44
N ASN A 88 -7.36 9.51 -35.77
CA ASN A 88 -6.10 9.08 -35.16
C ASN A 88 -6.32 8.05 -34.05
N GLN A 89 -7.35 8.23 -33.22
CA GLN A 89 -7.73 7.25 -32.20
C GLN A 89 -8.17 5.93 -32.84
N GLY A 90 -9.02 5.98 -33.88
CA GLY A 90 -9.44 4.80 -34.64
C GLY A 90 -8.27 4.05 -35.27
N LEU A 91 -7.34 4.76 -35.92
CA LEU A 91 -6.12 4.17 -36.46
C LEU A 91 -5.26 3.52 -35.37
N GLN A 92 -5.12 4.16 -34.21
CA GLN A 92 -4.38 3.60 -33.07
C GLN A 92 -5.04 2.32 -32.55
N GLN A 93 -6.37 2.31 -32.45
CA GLN A 93 -7.14 1.13 -32.06
C GLN A 93 -6.98 0.00 -33.08
N GLU A 94 -7.02 0.29 -34.38
CA GLU A 94 -6.80 -0.69 -35.44
C GLU A 94 -5.38 -1.27 -35.41
N ILE A 95 -4.36 -0.42 -35.20
CA ILE A 95 -2.97 -0.87 -35.05
C ILE A 95 -2.84 -1.80 -33.85
N ASN A 96 -3.45 -1.44 -32.72
CA ASN A 96 -3.48 -2.26 -31.51
C ASN A 96 -4.24 -3.58 -31.70
N ALA A 97 -5.35 -3.57 -32.44
CA ALA A 97 -6.11 -4.77 -32.77
C ALA A 97 -5.30 -5.70 -33.70
N LYS A 98 -4.67 -5.14 -34.74
CA LYS A 98 -3.80 -5.88 -35.66
C LYS A 98 -2.56 -6.45 -34.96
N SER A 99 -1.94 -5.70 -34.04
CA SER A 99 -0.81 -6.20 -33.26
C SER A 99 -1.22 -7.36 -32.34
N LYS A 100 -2.37 -7.25 -31.66
CA LYS A 100 -2.98 -8.35 -30.89
C LYS A 100 -3.30 -9.55 -31.78
N GLN A 101 -3.82 -9.34 -32.98
CA GLN A 101 -4.11 -10.40 -33.94
C GLN A 101 -2.83 -11.12 -34.39
N LYS A 102 -1.75 -10.39 -34.67
CA LYS A 102 -0.43 -10.96 -34.99
C LYS A 102 0.13 -11.80 -33.84
N LEU A 103 -0.01 -11.33 -32.60
CA LEU A 103 0.34 -12.11 -31.40
C LEU A 103 -0.56 -13.32 -31.19
N ALA A 104 -1.82 -13.25 -31.64
CA ALA A 104 -2.80 -14.32 -31.56
C ALA A 104 -2.68 -15.37 -32.68
N ILE A 105 -1.71 -15.25 -33.60
CA ILE A 105 -1.28 -16.37 -34.46
C ILE A 105 -0.53 -17.38 -33.58
N LYS A 106 -1.27 -17.98 -32.65
CA LYS A 106 -0.80 -19.04 -31.78
C LYS A 106 -0.86 -20.31 -32.60
N THR A 107 0.28 -20.99 -32.73
CA THR A 107 0.33 -22.30 -33.35
C THR A 107 -0.51 -23.26 -32.52
N LEU A 108 -1.59 -23.76 -33.13
CA LEU A 108 -2.43 -24.77 -32.52
C LEU A 108 -1.58 -26.02 -32.29
N ASN A 109 -1.45 -26.46 -31.03
CA ASN A 109 -0.62 -27.62 -30.73
C ASN A 109 -1.35 -28.91 -31.16
N LEU A 110 -1.06 -29.36 -32.38
CA LEU A 110 -1.48 -30.63 -32.91
C LEU A 110 -0.51 -31.71 -32.41
N GLN A 111 -0.91 -32.46 -31.38
CA GLN A 111 -0.07 -33.53 -30.83
C GLN A 111 -0.02 -34.74 -31.77
N GLN A 112 1.19 -35.14 -32.17
CA GLN A 112 1.43 -36.39 -32.89
C GLN A 112 1.31 -37.57 -31.91
N ARG A 113 0.70 -38.68 -32.35
CA ARG A 113 0.70 -39.92 -31.58
C ARG A 113 2.10 -40.51 -31.56
N LYS A 114 2.57 -40.93 -30.38
CA LYS A 114 3.92 -41.50 -30.18
C LYS A 114 4.19 -42.74 -31.03
N GLU A 115 3.16 -43.46 -31.44
CA GLU A 115 3.23 -44.71 -32.22
C GLU A 115 3.49 -44.50 -33.72
N TYR A 116 3.36 -43.28 -34.25
CA TYR A 116 3.52 -43.02 -35.67
C TYR A 116 4.94 -42.55 -35.99
N HIS A 117 5.75 -43.42 -36.60
CA HIS A 117 7.16 -43.18 -36.96
C HIS A 117 7.36 -42.71 -38.42
N GLY A 118 6.28 -42.44 -39.16
CA GLY A 118 6.36 -41.91 -40.52
C GLY A 118 6.71 -40.42 -40.55
N SER A 119 7.49 -40.00 -41.55
CA SER A 119 7.97 -38.62 -41.72
C SER A 119 6.91 -37.62 -42.21
N ALA A 120 5.73 -38.08 -42.62
CA ALA A 120 4.61 -37.24 -43.02
C ALA A 120 3.42 -37.40 -42.05
N VAL A 121 3.04 -36.32 -41.37
CA VAL A 121 1.91 -36.32 -40.43
C VAL A 121 0.70 -35.68 -41.10
N PHE A 122 -0.31 -36.49 -41.42
CA PHE A 122 -1.58 -35.98 -41.94
C PHE A 122 -2.50 -35.52 -40.81
N TRP A 123 -2.91 -34.25 -40.84
CA TRP A 123 -3.83 -33.68 -39.85
C TRP A 123 -5.26 -33.68 -40.38
N SER A 124 -6.12 -34.49 -39.77
CA SER A 124 -7.55 -34.46 -40.06
C SER A 124 -8.25 -33.27 -39.36
N LEU A 125 -9.37 -32.80 -39.93
CA LEU A 125 -10.20 -31.74 -39.33
C LEU A 125 -10.62 -32.06 -37.88
N ARG A 126 -10.80 -33.34 -37.55
CA ARG A 126 -11.07 -33.82 -36.20
C ARG A 126 -9.93 -33.47 -35.23
N LYS A 127 -8.67 -33.61 -35.65
CA LYS A 127 -7.50 -33.28 -34.80
C LYS A 127 -7.39 -31.79 -34.50
N ILE A 128 -7.75 -30.95 -35.46
CA ILE A 128 -7.83 -29.50 -35.26
C ILE A 128 -8.89 -29.16 -34.21
N ARG A 129 -10.08 -29.79 -34.27
CA ARG A 129 -11.14 -29.59 -33.26
C ARG A 129 -10.69 -30.04 -31.87
N GLU A 130 -10.10 -31.23 -31.75
CA GLU A 130 -9.58 -31.76 -30.48
C GLU A 130 -8.52 -30.83 -29.86
N ALA A 131 -7.61 -30.28 -30.66
CA ALA A 131 -6.59 -29.36 -30.18
C ALA A 131 -7.20 -28.03 -29.69
N ARG A 132 -8.23 -27.51 -30.37
CA ARG A 132 -8.96 -26.31 -29.92
C ARG A 132 -9.66 -26.55 -28.58
N THR A 133 -10.36 -27.67 -28.43
CA THR A 133 -11.00 -28.04 -27.16
C THR A 133 -9.98 -28.13 -26.01
N ARG A 134 -8.81 -28.73 -26.25
CA ARG A 134 -7.73 -28.81 -25.26
C ARG A 134 -7.18 -27.43 -24.89
N GLU A 135 -7.07 -26.52 -25.85
CA GLU A 135 -6.64 -25.15 -25.59
C GLU A 135 -7.66 -24.38 -24.75
N ALA A 136 -8.95 -24.52 -25.04
CA ALA A 136 -10.01 -23.94 -24.22
C ALA A 136 -9.92 -24.46 -22.77
N VAL A 137 -9.85 -25.79 -22.58
CA VAL A 137 -9.70 -26.38 -21.24
C VAL A 137 -8.43 -25.89 -20.52
N ARG A 138 -7.31 -25.73 -21.24
CA ARG A 138 -6.09 -25.16 -20.63
C ARG A 138 -6.26 -23.71 -20.20
N GLN A 139 -7.00 -22.91 -20.97
CA GLN A 139 -7.29 -21.52 -20.61
C GLN A 139 -8.21 -21.46 -19.39
N ASP A 140 -9.30 -22.23 -19.40
CA ASP A 140 -10.25 -22.31 -18.27
C ASP A 140 -9.53 -22.75 -16.99
N ASN A 141 -8.69 -23.79 -17.07
CA ASN A 141 -7.91 -24.25 -15.93
C ASN A 141 -6.92 -23.17 -15.42
N ALA A 142 -6.26 -22.44 -16.33
CA ALA A 142 -5.35 -21.37 -15.95
C ALA A 142 -6.08 -20.19 -15.28
N GLU A 143 -7.28 -19.86 -15.75
CA GLU A 143 -8.15 -18.85 -15.14
C GLU A 143 -8.61 -19.29 -13.75
N GLN A 144 -9.07 -20.55 -13.62
CA GLN A 144 -9.44 -21.11 -12.32
C GLN A 144 -8.27 -21.09 -11.33
N GLN A 145 -7.06 -21.45 -11.77
CA GLN A 145 -5.86 -21.37 -10.93
C GLN A 145 -5.57 -19.92 -10.49
N ARG A 146 -5.70 -18.93 -11.39
CA ARG A 146 -5.54 -17.51 -11.03
C ARG A 146 -6.59 -17.06 -10.01
N LEU A 147 -7.83 -17.49 -10.18
CA LEU A 147 -8.91 -17.20 -9.23
C LEU A 147 -8.64 -17.85 -7.86
N GLN A 148 -8.14 -19.09 -7.83
CA GLN A 148 -7.73 -19.77 -6.60
C GLN A 148 -6.59 -19.02 -5.90
N MET A 149 -5.51 -18.65 -6.61
CA MET A 149 -4.40 -17.89 -6.03
C MET A 149 -4.85 -16.55 -5.44
N SER A 150 -5.80 -15.87 -6.11
CA SER A 150 -6.40 -14.63 -5.59
C SER A 150 -7.19 -14.89 -4.29
N ARG A 151 -8.03 -15.93 -4.27
CA ARG A 151 -8.76 -16.35 -3.07
C ARG A 151 -7.82 -16.70 -1.92
N ASP A 152 -6.78 -17.48 -2.18
CA ASP A 152 -5.78 -17.87 -1.17
C ASP A 152 -5.04 -16.65 -0.61
N ARG A 153 -4.72 -15.67 -1.46
CA ARG A 153 -4.14 -14.40 -1.01
C ARG A 153 -5.10 -13.64 -0.08
N ASN A 154 -6.39 -13.61 -0.40
CA ASN A 154 -7.41 -12.99 0.44
C ASN A 154 -7.60 -13.75 1.77
N PHE A 155 -7.58 -15.09 1.75
CA PHE A 155 -7.61 -15.89 2.98
C PHE A 155 -6.37 -15.69 3.85
N ARG A 156 -5.18 -15.59 3.26
CA ARG A 156 -3.94 -15.31 4.01
C ARG A 156 -3.97 -13.93 4.65
N THR A 157 -4.38 -12.91 3.92
CA THR A 157 -4.48 -11.54 4.45
C THR A 157 -5.51 -11.45 5.58
N THR A 158 -6.70 -12.02 5.41
CA THR A 158 -7.72 -12.06 6.48
C THR A 158 -7.26 -12.87 7.70
N ALA A 159 -6.63 -14.03 7.51
CA ALA A 159 -6.10 -14.84 8.61
C ALA A 159 -4.99 -14.10 9.39
N THR A 160 -4.09 -13.39 8.70
CA THR A 160 -3.07 -12.57 9.38
C THR A 160 -3.68 -11.40 10.13
N ALA A 161 -4.70 -10.73 9.57
CA ALA A 161 -5.42 -9.65 10.24
C ALA A 161 -6.13 -10.15 11.51
N TYR A 162 -6.80 -11.30 11.43
CA TYR A 162 -7.46 -11.92 12.59
C TYR A 162 -6.47 -12.30 13.70
N LYS A 163 -5.31 -12.87 13.34
CA LYS A 163 -4.25 -13.16 14.31
C LYS A 163 -3.71 -11.89 14.99
N LYS A 164 -3.57 -10.78 14.25
CA LYS A 164 -3.16 -9.50 14.83
C LYS A 164 -4.20 -8.99 15.84
N GLN A 165 -5.48 -9.04 15.48
CA GLN A 165 -6.57 -8.66 16.39
C GLN A 165 -6.56 -9.50 17.68
N GLN A 166 -6.34 -10.81 17.58
CA GLN A 166 -6.21 -11.68 18.76
C GLN A 166 -5.00 -11.31 19.62
N GLN A 167 -3.86 -11.00 19.01
CA GLN A 167 -2.66 -10.58 19.75
C GLN A 167 -2.87 -9.23 20.45
N GLU A 168 -3.52 -8.28 19.80
CA GLU A 168 -3.87 -6.98 20.38
C GLU A 168 -4.85 -7.13 21.55
N ALA A 169 -5.91 -7.92 21.39
CA ALA A 169 -6.85 -8.23 22.46
C ALA A 169 -6.15 -8.88 23.67
N ALA A 170 -5.23 -9.82 23.41
CA ALA A 170 -4.43 -10.45 24.47
C ALA A 170 -3.49 -9.46 25.17
N LYS A 171 -2.88 -8.52 24.44
CA LYS A 171 -2.06 -7.45 25.03
C LYS A 171 -2.90 -6.52 25.91
N VAL A 172 -4.07 -6.09 25.44
CA VAL A 172 -5.00 -5.24 26.19
C VAL A 172 -5.49 -5.95 27.46
N ALA A 173 -5.86 -7.23 27.36
CA ALA A 173 -6.26 -8.03 28.51
C ALA A 173 -5.14 -8.13 29.57
N ARG A 174 -3.88 -8.31 29.13
CA ARG A 174 -2.71 -8.31 30.03
C ARG A 174 -2.50 -6.96 30.71
N GLN A 175 -2.66 -5.85 29.98
CA GLN A 175 -2.54 -4.50 30.55
C GLN A 175 -3.61 -4.25 31.62
N ARG A 176 -4.88 -4.55 31.32
CA ARG A 176 -5.99 -4.43 32.28
C ARG A 176 -5.76 -5.27 33.54
N ALA A 177 -5.38 -6.54 33.37
CA ALA A 177 -5.05 -7.40 34.51
C ALA A 177 -3.85 -6.88 35.33
N ALA A 178 -2.85 -6.26 34.69
CA ALA A 178 -1.72 -5.66 35.39
C ALA A 178 -2.13 -4.40 36.17
N GLU A 179 -3.01 -3.57 35.61
CA GLU A 179 -3.58 -2.40 36.27
C GLU A 179 -4.43 -2.79 37.48
N GLU A 180 -5.34 -3.76 37.34
CA GLU A 180 -6.12 -4.31 38.45
C GLU A 180 -5.20 -4.84 39.56
N ARG A 181 -4.14 -5.57 39.21
CA ARG A 181 -3.15 -6.04 40.18
C ARG A 181 -2.39 -4.89 40.86
N ARG A 182 -2.07 -3.81 40.13
CA ARG A 182 -1.43 -2.61 40.68
C ARG A 182 -2.38 -1.90 41.66
N GLU A 183 -3.64 -1.72 41.29
CA GLU A 183 -4.65 -1.10 42.14
C GLU A 183 -4.94 -1.94 43.40
N LEU A 184 -5.05 -3.26 43.27
CA LEU A 184 -5.16 -4.16 44.41
C LEU A 184 -3.95 -4.07 45.35
N LYS A 185 -2.73 -3.99 44.80
CA LYS A 185 -1.50 -3.79 45.60
C LYS A 185 -1.50 -2.43 46.29
N LYS A 186 -1.87 -1.35 45.60
CA LYS A 186 -2.00 0.00 46.18
C LYS A 186 -3.05 0.01 47.30
N ALA A 187 -4.22 -0.56 47.08
CA ALA A 187 -5.28 -0.66 48.08
C ALA A 187 -4.84 -1.48 49.30
N ARG A 188 -4.15 -2.61 49.10
CA ARG A 188 -3.56 -3.40 50.19
C ARG A 188 -2.50 -2.60 50.96
N ALA A 189 -1.62 -1.88 50.27
CA ALA A 189 -0.61 -1.03 50.90
C ALA A 189 -1.26 0.10 51.71
N ALA A 190 -2.30 0.75 51.18
CA ALA A 190 -3.06 1.78 51.88
C ALA A 190 -3.78 1.23 53.13
N LYS A 191 -4.42 0.05 53.02
CA LYS A 191 -5.03 -0.62 54.18
C LYS A 191 -3.99 -0.94 55.27
N LEU A 192 -2.83 -1.46 54.88
CA LEU A 192 -1.73 -1.74 55.81
C LEU A 192 -1.16 -0.45 56.44
N ALA A 193 -1.05 0.63 55.67
CA ALA A 193 -0.59 1.93 56.15
C ALA A 193 -1.59 2.55 57.15
N ALA A 194 -2.89 2.52 56.85
CA ALA A 194 -3.94 2.97 57.76
C ALA A 194 -3.97 2.15 59.06
N GLY A 195 -3.85 0.82 58.96
CA GLY A 195 -3.74 -0.06 60.13
C GLY A 195 -2.49 0.24 60.99
N ARG A 196 -1.36 0.56 60.36
CA ARG A 196 -0.16 1.02 61.08
C ARG A 196 -0.37 2.39 61.73
N ALA A 197 -1.04 3.33 61.07
CA ALA A 197 -1.34 4.66 61.61
C ALA A 197 -2.22 4.59 62.86
N LEU A 198 -3.23 3.70 62.89
CA LEU A 198 -4.08 3.45 64.06
C LEU A 198 -3.30 2.84 65.24
N LYS A 199 -2.29 1.99 64.99
CA LYS A 199 -1.48 1.36 66.05
C LYS A 199 -0.43 2.30 66.67
N LYS A 200 0.01 3.33 65.94
CA LYS A 200 0.99 4.32 66.42
C LYS A 200 0.54 5.10 67.68
N PRO A 201 -0.68 5.68 67.77
CA PRO A 201 -1.12 6.37 68.98
C PRO A 201 -1.20 5.42 70.19
N HIS A 202 -1.71 4.20 70.01
CA HIS A 202 -1.75 3.20 71.09
C HIS A 202 -0.35 2.80 71.59
N ALA A 203 0.62 2.65 70.68
CA ALA A 203 2.01 2.34 71.04
C ALA A 203 2.74 3.51 71.72
N VAL A 204 2.44 4.77 71.34
CA VAL A 204 3.01 5.96 72.00
C VAL A 204 2.44 6.13 73.42
N VAL A 205 1.13 5.92 73.61
CA VAL A 205 0.47 5.96 74.92
C VAL A 205 1.01 4.87 75.85
N GLN A 206 1.22 3.65 75.36
CA GLN A 206 1.83 2.55 76.15
C GLN A 206 3.30 2.80 76.50
N LYS A 207 4.08 3.44 75.62
CA LYS A 207 5.48 3.80 75.92
C LYS A 207 5.58 4.93 76.95
N GLN A 208 4.66 5.88 76.93
CA GLN A 208 4.59 6.96 77.93
C GLN A 208 4.17 6.43 79.31
N SER A 209 3.22 5.49 79.40
CA SER A 209 2.84 4.85 80.67
C SER A 209 3.95 3.97 81.25
N ALA A 210 4.74 3.29 80.41
CA ALA A 210 5.90 2.53 80.85
C ALA A 210 7.07 3.41 81.35
N LYS A 211 7.23 4.62 80.79
CA LYS A 211 8.28 5.56 81.22
C LYS A 211 7.96 6.21 82.57
N ARG A 212 6.69 6.46 82.88
CA ARG A 212 6.22 6.89 84.21
C ARG A 212 6.48 5.88 85.33
N ARG A 213 6.64 4.58 85.00
CA ARG A 213 6.97 3.52 85.97
C ARG A 213 8.47 3.37 86.25
N ARG A 214 9.35 4.01 85.47
CA ARG A 214 10.80 3.95 85.65
C ARG A 214 11.34 5.26 86.25
N VAL A 215 10.96 5.53 87.50
CA VAL A 215 11.67 6.49 88.35
C VAL A 215 12.33 5.67 89.47
N PRO A 216 13.68 5.67 89.63
CA PRO A 216 14.32 4.85 90.65
C PRO A 216 14.04 5.40 92.06
N SER A 217 13.45 4.56 92.91
CA SER A 217 13.12 4.85 94.31
C SER A 217 14.39 5.08 95.15
N ALA A 218 14.34 6.07 96.05
CA ALA A 218 15.43 6.51 96.92
C ALA A 218 16.00 5.41 97.84
N ALA A 219 15.28 4.30 98.04
CA ALA A 219 15.70 3.17 98.87
C ALA A 219 16.93 2.40 98.32
N GLY A 220 17.16 2.41 97.01
CA GLY A 220 18.30 1.69 96.41
C GLY A 220 19.66 2.34 96.64
N LYS A 221 19.70 3.63 97.00
CA LYS A 221 20.95 4.36 97.25
C LYS A 221 21.52 4.10 98.65
N GLN A 222 20.69 3.71 99.62
CA GLN A 222 21.13 3.43 101.00
C GLN A 222 21.84 2.08 101.12
N LEU A 223 21.43 1.06 100.36
CA LEU A 223 22.03 -0.27 100.40
C LEU A 223 23.45 -0.32 99.80
N LEU A 224 23.76 0.55 98.83
CA LEU A 224 25.09 0.62 98.21
C LEU A 224 26.15 1.20 99.17
N VAL A 225 25.74 2.16 100.02
CA VAL A 225 26.62 2.75 101.04
C VAL A 225 26.90 1.74 102.17
N GLN A 226 25.91 0.91 102.52
CA GLN A 226 26.05 -0.12 103.56
C GLN A 226 26.93 -1.30 103.13
N TRP A 227 26.98 -1.63 101.82
CA TRP A 227 27.88 -2.66 101.30
C TRP A 227 29.35 -2.21 101.25
N ILE A 228 29.61 -0.94 100.91
CA ILE A 228 30.98 -0.38 100.83
C ILE A 228 31.61 -0.26 102.22
N LEU A 229 30.84 0.08 103.26
CA LEU A 229 31.32 0.13 104.65
C LEU A 229 31.62 -1.26 105.26
N SER A 230 31.16 -2.35 104.64
CA SER A 230 31.34 -3.71 105.15
C SER A 230 32.59 -4.43 104.64
N ILE A 231 33.30 -3.86 103.65
CA ILE A 231 34.47 -4.48 103.00
C ILE A 231 35.79 -4.15 103.74
N ASP A 232 35.83 -3.09 104.56
CA ASP A 232 37.05 -2.65 105.27
C ASP A 232 37.34 -3.40 106.59
N GLN A 233 36.48 -4.32 107.05
CA GLN A 233 36.64 -5.01 108.35
C GLN A 233 37.19 -6.45 108.29
N GLN A 234 37.57 -6.99 107.13
CA GLN A 234 38.18 -8.32 107.04
C GLN A 234 39.57 -8.27 106.37
N GLY A 235 40.61 -8.23 107.20
CA GLY A 235 42.01 -8.31 106.77
C GLY A 235 42.36 -9.68 106.20
N PHE A 236 43.06 -9.68 105.05
CA PHE A 236 43.70 -10.84 104.44
C PHE A 236 45.06 -11.14 105.11
N PRO A 237 45.35 -12.37 105.54
CA PRO A 237 46.73 -12.81 105.79
C PRO A 237 47.35 -13.53 104.55
N PRO A 238 48.69 -13.43 104.34
CA PRO A 238 49.38 -13.92 103.15
C PRO A 238 49.96 -15.34 103.31
N GLN A 239 50.60 -15.84 102.22
CA GLN A 239 51.52 -16.99 102.08
C GLN A 239 50.96 -18.16 101.23
N VAL A 240 51.69 -18.83 100.33
CA VAL A 240 53.11 -18.84 99.96
C VAL A 240 53.25 -19.40 98.53
N ILE A 241 54.25 -18.92 97.80
CA ILE A 241 54.69 -19.39 96.49
C ILE A 241 55.43 -20.71 96.67
N ASP A 242 55.09 -21.74 95.91
CA ASP A 242 55.99 -22.88 95.73
C ASP A 242 56.14 -23.22 94.24
N VAL A 243 57.40 -23.40 93.86
CA VAL A 243 57.90 -23.54 92.50
C VAL A 243 58.09 -25.03 92.22
N ARG A 244 57.43 -25.53 91.18
CA ARG A 244 57.91 -26.70 90.42
C ARG A 244 57.39 -26.66 88.99
#